data_AF-A0AAW6GMM5-F1
#
_entry.id   AF-A0AAW6GMM5-F1
#
_cell.length_a   1.000
_cell.length_b   1.000
_cell.length_c   1.000
_cell.angle_alpha   90.00
_cell.angle_beta   90.00
_cell.angle_gamma   90.00
#
_symmetry.space_group_name_H-M   'P 1'
#
loop_
_entity.id
_entity.type
_entity.pdbx_description
1 polymer ?
#
loop_
_entity_poly.entity_id
_entity_poly.type
_entity_poly.pdbx_seq_one_letter_code
_entity_poly.pdbx_strand_id
1 'polypeptide(L)'
;MAEKQDIREEQMTVTNSVDYLRGLKGNNSVLISVLNAISNKAIVNKGHVKTDVLNIVGNYVAYSTSDIDGSGIDGCLISINPTGLEGAQIKVAYNMSIIKVRAAYNVDGAAKWSDWKSITIT
;
A
#
# COMPACT_ATOMS: atom_id res chain seq x y z
N MET A 1 33.00 -10.26 -37.26
CA MET A 1 31.72 -9.81 -36.68
C MET A 1 31.87 -9.99 -35.18
N ALA A 2 32.08 -8.92 -34.42
CA ALA A 2 32.35 -9.05 -32.98
C ALA A 2 31.03 -9.27 -32.24
N GLU A 3 30.92 -10.36 -31.49
CA GLU A 3 29.80 -10.61 -30.59
C GLU A 3 29.78 -9.51 -29.52
N LYS A 4 28.63 -8.87 -29.36
CA LYS A 4 28.42 -7.87 -28.31
C LYS A 4 28.32 -8.63 -26.98
N GLN A 5 29.42 -8.68 -26.23
CA GLN A 5 29.42 -9.29 -24.90
C GLN A 5 28.52 -8.49 -23.96
N ASP A 6 27.75 -9.21 -23.13
CA ASP A 6 27.04 -8.61 -22.01
C ASP A 6 28.04 -8.02 -21.02
N ILE A 7 27.69 -6.86 -20.45
CA ILE A 7 28.51 -6.16 -19.46
C ILE A 7 28.16 -6.64 -18.06
N ARG A 8 29.17 -6.78 -17.19
CA ARG A 8 28.95 -7.12 -15.77
C ARG A 8 28.31 -5.94 -15.06
N GLU A 9 27.55 -6.22 -14.01
CA GLU A 9 26.79 -5.21 -13.25
C GLU A 9 27.68 -4.10 -12.71
N GLU A 10 28.90 -4.42 -12.25
CA GLU A 10 29.86 -3.40 -11.76
C GLU A 10 30.41 -2.48 -12.86
N GLN A 11 30.17 -2.79 -14.13
CA GLN A 11 30.61 -2.02 -15.30
C GLN A 11 29.47 -1.20 -15.92
N MET A 12 28.25 -1.31 -15.39
CA MET A 12 27.11 -0.53 -15.84
C MET A 12 27.21 0.92 -15.32
N THR A 13 26.87 1.89 -16.18
CA THR A 13 26.72 3.28 -15.76
C THR A 13 25.52 3.38 -14.82
N VAL A 14 25.74 3.84 -13.58
CA VAL A 14 24.65 4.17 -12.65
C VAL A 14 23.80 5.27 -13.28
N THR A 15 22.54 4.97 -13.57
CA THR A 15 21.58 5.96 -14.08
C THR A 15 20.73 6.50 -12.94
N ASN A 16 20.58 7.82 -12.90
CA ASN A 16 19.74 8.52 -11.92
C ASN A 16 18.31 8.73 -12.45
N SER A 17 18.05 8.35 -13.71
CA SER A 17 16.76 8.48 -14.38
C SER A 17 16.38 7.16 -15.04
N VAL A 18 15.36 6.50 -14.48
CA VAL A 18 14.76 5.29 -15.03
C VAL A 18 13.33 5.62 -15.44
N ASP A 19 13.05 5.64 -16.74
CA ASP A 19 11.71 5.95 -17.26
C ASP A 19 10.75 4.75 -17.15
N TYR A 20 11.31 3.53 -17.20
CA TYR A 20 10.57 2.27 -17.21
C TYR A 20 11.34 1.14 -16.51
N LEU A 21 10.61 0.23 -15.89
CA LEU A 21 11.11 -1.07 -15.45
C LEU A 21 10.88 -2.10 -16.56
N ARG A 22 11.79 -3.06 -16.67
CA ARG A 22 11.61 -4.21 -17.57
C ARG A 22 11.01 -5.37 -16.78
N GLY A 23 9.86 -5.85 -17.22
CA GLY A 23 9.17 -7.01 -16.66
C GLY A 23 9.12 -8.18 -17.63
N LEU A 24 8.85 -9.38 -17.11
CA LEU A 24 8.63 -10.58 -17.94
C LEU A 24 7.13 -10.87 -18.06
N LYS A 25 6.65 -11.12 -19.28
CA LYS A 25 5.30 -11.60 -19.59
C LYS A 25 5.40 -12.90 -20.39
N GLY A 26 5.47 -14.03 -19.70
CA GLY A 26 5.81 -15.32 -20.32
C GLY A 26 7.22 -15.26 -20.89
N ASN A 27 7.40 -15.63 -22.16
CA ASN A 27 8.69 -15.57 -22.86
C ASN A 27 9.02 -14.18 -23.44
N ASN A 28 8.16 -13.18 -23.22
CA ASN A 28 8.32 -11.84 -23.78
C ASN A 28 8.81 -10.86 -22.71
N SER A 29 9.78 -10.02 -23.08
CA SER A 29 10.18 -8.85 -22.29
C SER A 29 9.19 -7.71 -22.55
N VAL A 30 8.64 -7.12 -21.49
CA VAL A 30 7.75 -5.95 -21.57
C VAL A 30 8.34 -4.78 -20.79
N LEU A 31 8.04 -3.56 -21.24
CA LEU A 31 8.37 -2.34 -20.51
C LEU A 31 7.14 -1.88 -19.74
N ILE A 32 7.29 -1.64 -18.44
CA ILE A 32 6.28 -0.99 -17.60
C ILE A 32 6.84 0.35 -17.15
N SER A 33 6.10 1.44 -17.30
CA SER A 33 6.58 2.72 -16.78
C SER A 33 6.77 2.61 -15.27
N VAL A 34 7.76 3.30 -14.71
CA VAL A 34 7.97 3.33 -13.26
C VAL A 34 6.70 3.81 -12.57
N LEU A 35 6.03 4.81 -13.15
CA LEU A 35 4.73 5.27 -12.69
C LEU A 35 3.68 4.15 -12.72
N ASN A 36 3.53 3.34 -13.77
CA ASN A 36 2.54 2.27 -13.79
C ASN A 36 2.89 1.10 -12.85
N ALA A 37 4.17 0.81 -12.64
CA ALA A 37 4.60 -0.21 -11.69
C ALA A 37 4.26 0.20 -10.25
N ILE A 38 4.41 1.48 -9.92
CA ILE A 38 4.13 2.06 -8.59
C ILE A 38 2.64 2.41 -8.43
N SER A 39 2.02 2.94 -9.48
CA SER A 39 0.61 3.36 -9.52
C SER A 39 -0.35 2.20 -9.73
N ASN A 40 0.14 0.95 -9.75
CA ASN A 40 -0.70 -0.23 -9.93
C ASN A 40 -1.67 -0.48 -8.77
N LYS A 41 -1.99 0.53 -7.93
CA LYS A 41 -2.94 0.48 -6.80
C LYS A 41 -2.85 -0.84 -6.02
N ALA A 42 -1.67 -1.45 -5.99
CA ALA A 42 -1.58 -2.86 -5.72
C ALA A 42 -1.77 -3.03 -4.23
N ILE A 43 -2.65 -3.96 -3.86
CA ILE A 43 -2.86 -4.28 -2.45
C ILE A 43 -1.58 -4.95 -1.95
N VAL A 44 -0.84 -4.26 -1.09
CA VAL A 44 0.35 -4.83 -0.45
C VAL A 44 -0.07 -5.57 0.82
N ASN A 45 0.35 -6.83 0.98
CA ASN A 45 0.25 -7.50 2.28
C ASN A 45 1.37 -6.98 3.19
N LYS A 46 1.01 -6.38 4.32
CA LYS A 46 1.97 -5.81 5.29
C LYS A 46 2.21 -6.66 6.52
N GLY A 47 1.57 -7.82 6.65
CA GLY A 47 1.68 -8.64 7.86
C GLY A 47 1.18 -7.87 9.08
N HIS A 48 2.01 -7.69 10.11
CA HIS A 48 1.66 -6.91 11.31
C HIS A 48 2.03 -5.42 11.16
N VAL A 49 1.05 -4.53 11.36
CA VAL A 49 1.26 -3.08 11.39
C VAL A 49 1.83 -2.68 12.75
N LYS A 50 2.97 -1.97 12.78
CA LYS A 50 3.55 -1.31 13.96
C LYS A 50 3.29 0.21 13.89
N THR A 51 3.53 0.92 15.00
CA THR A 51 3.22 2.35 15.27
C THR A 51 3.48 3.33 14.14
N ASP A 52 4.43 3.06 13.23
CA ASP A 52 4.88 4.05 12.24
C ASP A 52 4.12 4.02 10.90
N VAL A 53 3.15 3.11 10.68
CA VAL A 53 2.64 2.79 9.32
C VAL A 53 1.20 3.25 9.05
N LEU A 54 0.46 3.75 10.04
CA LEU A 54 -0.95 4.09 9.83
C LEU A 54 -1.18 5.45 9.16
N ASN A 55 -0.20 6.35 9.25
CA ASN A 55 -0.25 7.66 8.61
C ASN A 55 0.29 7.65 7.17
N ILE A 56 0.84 6.52 6.70
CA ILE A 56 1.28 6.37 5.31
C ILE A 56 0.12 5.76 4.52
N VAL A 57 -0.63 6.64 3.87
CA VAL A 57 -1.90 6.32 3.22
C VAL A 57 -1.63 5.64 1.88
N GLY A 58 -1.85 4.33 1.83
CA GLY A 58 -1.74 3.50 0.62
C GLY A 58 -2.66 2.27 0.69
N ASN A 59 -2.73 1.54 -0.42
CA ASN A 59 -3.57 0.34 -0.53
C ASN A 59 -2.86 -0.88 0.10
N TYR A 60 -3.35 -1.38 1.24
CA TYR A 60 -2.77 -2.55 1.89
C TYR A 60 -3.76 -3.37 2.71
N VAL A 61 -3.38 -4.61 3.00
CA VAL A 61 -4.05 -5.52 3.94
C VAL A 61 -3.04 -5.96 4.99
N ALA A 62 -3.44 -5.96 6.26
CA ALA A 62 -2.56 -6.23 7.39
C ALA A 62 -3.34 -6.71 8.63
N TYR A 63 -2.63 -7.09 9.68
CA TYR A 63 -3.15 -7.22 11.03
C TYR A 63 -2.67 -6.03 11.87
N SER A 64 -3.58 -5.35 12.56
CA SER A 64 -3.28 -4.17 13.38
C SER A 64 -3.84 -4.35 14.79
N THR A 65 -3.13 -3.89 15.81
CA THR A 65 -3.62 -3.91 17.20
C THR A 65 -4.38 -2.65 17.57
N SER A 66 -5.22 -2.72 18.59
CA SER A 66 -6.12 -1.64 19.04
C SER A 66 -5.39 -0.34 19.37
N ASP A 67 -4.22 -0.46 19.99
CA ASP A 67 -3.49 0.65 20.57
C ASP A 67 -2.68 1.41 19.51
N ILE A 68 -2.39 0.75 18.39
CA ILE A 68 -1.62 1.32 17.28
C ILE A 68 -2.53 2.24 16.46
N ASP A 69 -3.75 1.80 16.13
CA ASP A 69 -4.69 2.58 15.29
C ASP A 69 -5.82 3.28 16.04
N GLY A 70 -5.87 3.14 17.37
CA GLY A 70 -6.91 3.71 18.21
C GLY A 70 -8.29 3.15 17.91
N SER A 71 -8.38 2.01 17.20
CA SER A 71 -9.66 1.38 16.89
C SER A 71 -10.27 0.70 18.10
N GLY A 72 -9.50 0.38 19.15
CA GLY A 72 -10.02 -0.35 20.31
C GLY A 72 -10.36 -1.82 20.01
N ILE A 73 -9.94 -2.37 18.86
CA ILE A 73 -10.06 -3.79 18.52
C ILE A 73 -8.77 -4.29 17.88
N ASP A 74 -8.43 -5.57 18.06
CA ASP A 74 -7.35 -6.23 17.32
C ASP A 74 -7.92 -6.99 16.12
N GLY A 75 -7.25 -6.94 14.97
CA GLY A 75 -7.66 -7.78 13.84
C GLY A 75 -7.21 -7.31 12.46
N CYS A 76 -7.88 -7.84 11.44
CA CYS A 76 -7.57 -7.57 10.04
C CYS A 76 -7.91 -6.13 9.67
N LEU A 77 -6.96 -5.40 9.10
CA LEU A 77 -7.07 -4.03 8.64
C LEU A 77 -6.88 -3.99 7.12
N ILE A 78 -7.79 -3.31 6.45
CA ILE A 78 -7.73 -2.95 5.04
C ILE A 78 -7.64 -1.42 4.98
N SER A 79 -6.63 -0.91 4.29
CA SER A 79 -6.47 0.51 3.96
C SER A 79 -6.53 0.69 2.45
N ILE A 80 -7.29 1.67 2.00
CA ILE A 80 -7.46 2.00 0.58
C ILE A 80 -7.49 3.51 0.38
N ASN A 81 -7.07 3.97 -0.80
CA ASN A 81 -7.14 5.37 -1.20
C ASN A 81 -8.21 5.54 -2.29
N PRO A 82 -9.49 5.66 -1.91
CA PRO A 82 -10.56 5.85 -2.89
C PRO A 82 -10.49 7.26 -3.48
N THR A 83 -10.95 7.40 -4.73
CA THR A 83 -11.04 8.71 -5.39
C THR A 83 -11.88 9.68 -4.55
N GLY A 84 -11.34 10.87 -4.27
CA GLY A 84 -12.04 11.93 -3.53
C GLY A 84 -11.84 11.89 -2.00
N LEU A 85 -11.06 10.96 -1.47
CA LEU A 85 -10.60 10.95 -0.07
C LEU A 85 -9.07 10.87 -0.03
N GLU A 86 -8.51 11.27 1.10
CA GLU A 86 -7.09 11.01 1.38
C GLU A 86 -6.88 9.53 1.70
N GLY A 87 -7.85 8.86 2.31
CA GLY A 87 -7.82 7.43 2.60
C GLY A 87 -9.13 6.90 3.22
N ALA A 88 -9.26 5.58 3.27
CA ALA A 88 -10.33 4.90 3.98
C ALA A 88 -9.81 3.58 4.57
N GLN A 89 -10.31 3.24 5.76
CA GLN A 89 -9.91 2.04 6.49
C GLN A 89 -11.11 1.24 6.94
N ILE A 90 -10.98 -0.08 6.85
CA ILE A 90 -11.93 -1.08 7.37
C ILE A 90 -11.12 -2.04 8.25
N LYS A 91 -11.57 -2.25 9.48
CA LYS A 91 -10.96 -3.18 10.42
C LYS A 91 -11.99 -4.18 10.93
N VAL A 92 -11.65 -5.46 10.92
CA VAL A 92 -12.50 -6.54 11.43
C VAL A 92 -11.83 -7.16 12.63
N ALA A 93 -12.54 -7.23 13.76
CA ALA A 93 -12.03 -7.82 14.98
C ALA A 93 -11.69 -9.31 14.76
N TYR A 94 -10.63 -9.81 15.41
CA TYR A 94 -10.16 -11.19 15.23
C TYR A 94 -11.25 -12.25 15.53
N ASN A 95 -12.15 -11.95 16.45
CA ASN A 95 -13.29 -12.80 16.82
C ASN A 95 -14.52 -12.60 15.92
N MET A 96 -14.39 -11.82 14.84
CA MET A 96 -15.45 -11.49 13.88
C MET A 96 -16.69 -10.83 14.47
N SER A 97 -16.61 -10.27 15.69
CA SER A 97 -17.76 -9.66 16.37
C SER A 97 -18.05 -8.22 15.95
N ILE A 98 -17.04 -7.49 15.45
CA ILE A 98 -17.13 -6.06 15.17
C ILE A 98 -16.36 -5.74 13.89
N ILE A 99 -16.97 -4.90 13.05
CA ILE A 99 -16.31 -4.19 11.95
C ILE A 99 -16.22 -2.71 12.33
N LYS A 100 -15.06 -2.09 12.15
CA LYS A 100 -14.86 -0.65 12.31
C LYS A 100 -14.42 -0.02 11.00
N VAL A 101 -14.92 1.20 10.73
CA VAL A 101 -14.59 1.94 9.51
C VAL A 101 -14.26 3.39 9.83
N ARG A 102 -13.35 4.00 9.06
CA ARG A 102 -13.08 5.44 9.10
C ARG A 102 -12.57 5.94 7.76
N ALA A 103 -12.60 7.26 7.57
CA ALA A 103 -12.09 7.92 6.38
C ALA A 103 -11.11 9.05 6.76
N ALA A 104 -10.16 9.34 5.87
CA ALA A 104 -9.30 10.50 5.93
C ALA A 104 -9.72 11.51 4.87
N TYR A 105 -9.75 12.78 5.27
CA TYR A 105 -10.11 13.90 4.43
C TYR A 105 -8.95 14.88 4.37
N ASN A 106 -8.84 15.61 3.26
CA ASN A 106 -7.89 16.71 3.16
C ASN A 106 -8.46 17.92 3.92
N VAL A 107 -7.77 18.35 4.96
CA VAL A 107 -8.08 19.58 5.69
C VAL A 107 -6.80 20.41 5.70
N ASP A 108 -6.82 21.54 5.02
CA ASP A 108 -5.71 22.49 4.92
C ASP A 108 -4.38 21.85 4.46
N GLY A 109 -4.45 20.89 3.52
CA GLY A 109 -3.27 20.22 2.97
C GLY A 109 -2.76 19.04 3.81
N ALA A 110 -3.45 18.68 4.89
CA ALA A 110 -3.12 17.54 5.75
C ALA A 110 -4.25 16.51 5.77
N ALA A 111 -3.89 15.22 5.80
CA ALA A 111 -4.86 14.14 5.98
C ALA A 111 -5.37 14.14 7.42
N LYS A 112 -6.67 14.37 7.60
CA LYS A 112 -7.36 14.30 8.89
C LYS A 112 -8.30 13.11 8.92
N TRP A 113 -8.04 12.17 9.84
CA TRP A 113 -8.87 11.00 10.05
C TRP A 113 -10.14 11.33 10.84
N SER A 114 -11.27 10.76 10.41
CA SER A 114 -12.48 10.71 11.22
C SER A 114 -12.32 9.73 12.38
N ASP A 115 -13.18 9.88 13.37
CA ASP A 115 -13.36 8.85 14.40
C ASP A 115 -13.79 7.52 13.77
N TRP A 116 -13.47 6.43 14.48
CA TRP A 116 -13.89 5.09 14.12
C TRP A 116 -15.39 4.92 14.33
N LYS A 117 -16.09 4.51 13.28
CA LYS A 117 -17.49 4.05 13.35
C LYS A 117 -17.52 2.54 13.49
N SER A 118 -18.48 1.99 14.22
CA SER A 118 -18.54 0.56 14.55
C SER A 118 -19.84 -0.09 14.07
N ILE A 119 -19.74 -1.34 13.61
CA ILE A 119 -20.83 -2.22 13.22
C ILE A 119 -20.63 -3.54 13.98
N THR A 120 -21.60 -3.92 14.81
CA THR A 120 -21.57 -5.19 15.56
C THR A 120 -22.25 -6.29 14.75
N ILE A 121 -21.65 -7.47 14.73
CA ILE A 121 -22.20 -8.68 14.09
C ILE A 121 -22.77 -9.56 15.20
N THR A 122 -24.03 -9.95 15.06
CA THR A 122 -24.79 -10.78 16.01
C THR A 122 -25.20 -12.10 15.38
#